data_AF-A0A9E7JJI1-F1
#
_entry.id   AF-A0A9E7JJI1-F1
#
_cell.length_a   1.000
_cell.length_b   1.000
_cell.length_c   1.000
_cell.angle_alpha   90.00
_cell.angle_beta   90.00
_cell.angle_gamma   90.00
#
_symmetry.space_group_name_H-M   'P 1'
#
loop_
_entity.id
_entity.type
_entity.pdbx_description
1 polymer ?
#
loop_
_entity_poly.entity_id
_entity_poly.type
_entity_poly.pdbx_seq_one_letter_code
_entity_poly.pdbx_strand_id
1 'polypeptide(L)'
;MRRITLTMCVSRPSALAFGGRHWKAPPGISTAWSRRSIGRFKATDATRLRTEYNRLVEGLAQRGSLPITDAWLANPALPDDILKEAVPGNIRRAEHFLSVLRRLVQYLKGRLQTENVETEGPVAFVASVNSQAGIDQKMLRFCYDRLHSLMLTLEITDTDEFLHIQTICDFATLIGTYTRGFSIIIEPFDERMPHIPDPVLQLSCHDASLAIKPVFERFQSVVITSGTLSPIDLYPRLLNFNPVISRSFTMSLTRDCICPMVLTRGSDQLPVSTKFDMRSDPGVVRNYGRLLLEMVAAVPDGIVCFFVSYSYMDGIVNSWNEMGILQDVMQHKLVFIETQDVVETTLALDNYRRACDCGRGAVFFSVARYF
;
A
#
# COMPACT_ATOMS: atom_id res chain seq x y z
N MET A 1 -9.89 -8.59 4.11
CA MET A 1 -10.29 -7.33 3.42
C MET A 1 -9.18 -6.32 3.65
N ARG A 2 -8.27 -6.14 2.68
CA ARG A 2 -7.08 -5.28 2.84
C ARG A 2 -7.46 -3.81 2.58
N ARG A 3 -7.59 -2.98 3.64
CA ARG A 3 -7.36 -1.53 3.54
C ARG A 3 -5.85 -1.34 3.76
N ILE A 4 -5.11 -1.08 2.68
CA ILE A 4 -3.67 -0.79 2.73
C ILE A 4 -3.52 0.72 2.99
N THR A 5 -3.11 1.09 4.20
CA THR A 5 -2.71 2.46 4.57
C THR A 5 -1.20 2.44 4.82
N LEU A 6 -0.43 3.06 3.93
CA LEU A 6 1.03 3.22 4.06
C LEU A 6 1.34 4.69 4.38
N THR A 7 1.81 4.93 5.60
CA THR A 7 2.46 6.19 5.99
C THR A 7 3.97 6.08 5.73
N MET A 8 4.56 7.16 5.24
CA MET A 8 5.90 7.29 4.65
C MET A 8 7.05 6.78 5.52
N CYS A 9 8.04 6.14 4.89
CA CYS A 9 9.43 6.24 5.33
C CYS A 9 10.35 6.51 4.14
N VAL A 10 11.10 7.60 4.26
CA VAL A 10 12.13 8.07 3.34
C VAL A 10 13.39 7.26 3.61
N SER A 11 13.65 6.26 2.76
CA SER A 11 14.98 5.84 2.30
C SER A 11 14.84 4.53 1.50
N ARG A 12 15.08 4.62 0.19
CA ARG A 12 15.35 3.45 -0.67
C ARG A 12 16.66 2.79 -0.18
N PRO A 13 16.80 1.45 -0.20
CA PRO A 13 16.83 0.74 -1.48
C PRO A 13 16.05 -0.59 -1.54
N SER A 14 15.58 -0.89 -2.76
CA SER A 14 15.31 -2.23 -3.31
C SER A 14 14.47 -3.21 -2.46
N ALA A 15 13.15 -3.13 -2.59
CA ALA A 15 12.26 -4.28 -2.41
C ALA A 15 10.91 -4.01 -3.10
N LEU A 16 10.39 -5.01 -3.81
CA LEU A 16 9.08 -5.01 -4.45
C LEU A 16 7.97 -4.65 -3.44
N ALA A 17 7.44 -3.44 -3.51
CA ALA A 17 6.34 -2.99 -2.67
C ALA A 17 5.22 -2.41 -3.55
N PHE A 18 4.10 -3.13 -3.63
CA PHE A 18 2.82 -2.60 -4.10
C PHE A 18 2.37 -1.49 -3.12
N GLY A 19 2.80 -0.25 -3.38
CA GLY A 19 2.42 0.93 -2.62
C GLY A 19 1.06 1.44 -3.08
N GLY A 20 0.08 1.45 -2.17
CA GLY A 20 -1.15 2.24 -2.33
C GLY A 20 -0.76 3.71 -2.43
N ARG A 21 -0.99 4.33 -3.58
CA ARG A 21 -0.67 5.74 -3.84
C ARG A 21 -1.93 6.57 -3.61
N HIS A 22 -1.94 7.34 -2.52
CA HIS A 22 -2.96 8.35 -2.27
C HIS A 22 -2.82 9.48 -3.29
N TRP A 23 -3.94 9.88 -3.89
CA TRP A 23 -4.00 10.96 -4.86
C TRP A 23 -4.50 12.23 -4.15
N LYS A 24 -3.65 13.26 -4.04
CA LYS A 24 -4.06 14.64 -3.75
C LYS A 24 -3.99 15.43 -5.05
N ALA A 25 -5.03 16.18 -5.38
CA ALA A 25 -5.09 16.98 -6.60
C ALA A 25 -3.92 18.00 -6.64
N PRO A 26 -2.96 17.91 -7.58
CA PRO A 26 -1.87 18.86 -7.65
C PRO A 26 -2.37 20.22 -8.18
N PRO A 27 -1.81 21.34 -7.71
CA PRO A 27 -2.04 22.64 -8.31
C PRO A 27 -1.46 22.65 -9.73
N GLY A 28 -2.32 22.73 -10.75
CA GLY A 28 -1.92 22.93 -12.14
C GLY A 28 -1.07 21.82 -12.77
N ILE A 29 -1.70 20.71 -13.16
CA ILE A 29 -1.04 19.65 -13.96
C ILE A 29 -0.40 20.28 -15.22
N SER A 30 0.92 20.12 -15.34
CA SER A 30 1.86 20.57 -16.37
C SER A 30 1.58 20.06 -17.81
N THR A 31 0.32 19.96 -18.21
CA THR A 31 -0.08 19.66 -19.60
C THR A 31 0.36 20.75 -20.58
N ALA A 32 0.56 21.98 -20.09
CA ALA A 32 1.06 23.11 -20.87
C ALA A 32 2.56 22.98 -21.20
N TRP A 33 3.37 22.45 -20.29
CA TRP A 33 4.79 22.17 -20.55
C TRP A 33 4.94 21.09 -21.61
N SER A 34 4.18 19.99 -21.50
CA SER A 34 4.24 18.88 -22.46
C SER A 34 3.93 19.31 -23.90
N ARG A 35 2.96 20.23 -24.11
CA ARG A 35 2.71 20.82 -25.45
C ARG A 35 3.86 21.71 -25.94
N ARG A 36 4.46 22.52 -25.08
CA ARG A 36 5.60 23.38 -25.45
C ARG A 36 6.84 22.54 -25.77
N SER A 37 7.09 21.48 -25.01
CA SER A 37 8.21 20.56 -25.22
C SER A 37 8.02 19.73 -26.49
N ILE A 38 6.82 19.18 -26.74
CA ILE A 38 6.51 18.47 -27.99
C ILE A 38 6.52 19.42 -29.19
N GLY A 39 6.06 20.66 -29.02
CA GLY A 39 6.12 21.70 -30.05
C GLY A 39 7.56 22.08 -30.42
N ARG A 40 8.45 22.22 -29.43
CA ARG A 40 9.89 22.42 -29.66
C ARG A 40 10.53 21.19 -30.32
N PHE A 41 10.26 19.99 -29.82
CA PHE A 41 10.79 18.75 -30.41
C PHE A 41 10.29 18.46 -31.83
N LYS A 42 9.08 18.89 -32.19
CA LYS A 42 8.59 18.77 -33.58
C LYS A 42 9.38 19.67 -34.54
N ALA A 43 9.91 20.78 -34.05
CA ALA A 43 10.79 21.67 -34.82
C ALA A 43 12.22 21.14 -34.91
N THR A 44 12.68 20.38 -33.90
CA THR A 44 14.07 19.88 -33.82
C THR A 44 14.25 18.45 -34.35
N ASP A 45 13.30 17.54 -34.08
CA ASP A 45 13.45 16.08 -34.25
C ASP A 45 12.15 15.37 -34.72
N ALA A 46 11.53 15.85 -35.80
CA ALA A 46 10.36 15.20 -36.40
C ALA A 46 10.64 13.76 -36.91
N THR A 47 11.90 13.46 -37.24
CA THR A 47 12.35 12.15 -37.72
C THR A 47 12.22 11.07 -36.65
N ARG A 48 12.59 11.37 -35.39
CA ARG A 48 12.50 10.45 -34.24
C ARG A 48 11.06 10.05 -33.93
N LEU A 49 10.15 11.03 -33.92
CA LEU A 49 8.70 10.78 -33.75
C LEU A 49 8.12 9.91 -34.88
N ARG A 50 8.65 10.06 -36.11
CA ARG A 50 8.24 9.26 -37.26
C ARG A 50 8.76 7.82 -37.17
N THR A 51 9.99 7.63 -36.69
CA THR A 51 10.54 6.30 -36.41
C THR A 51 9.80 5.59 -35.27
N GLU A 52 9.41 6.31 -34.22
CA GLU A 52 8.57 5.77 -33.15
C GLU A 52 7.19 5.35 -33.69
N TYR A 53 6.56 6.21 -34.49
CA TYR A 53 5.27 5.89 -35.11
C TYR A 53 5.34 4.61 -35.94
N ASN A 54 6.36 4.45 -36.78
CA ASN A 54 6.54 3.25 -37.59
C ASN A 54 6.74 2.00 -36.71
N ARG A 55 7.55 2.10 -35.64
CA ARG A 55 7.72 1.02 -34.64
C ARG A 55 6.39 0.63 -33.97
N LEU A 56 5.54 1.60 -33.65
CA LEU A 56 4.22 1.36 -33.06
C LEU A 56 3.20 0.76 -34.05
N VAL A 57 3.37 1.01 -35.35
CA VAL A 57 2.50 0.50 -36.44
C VAL A 57 2.87 -0.94 -36.81
N GLU A 58 4.16 -1.24 -36.90
CA GLU A 58 4.67 -2.59 -37.23
C GLU A 58 4.40 -3.60 -36.10
N GLY A 59 4.03 -3.10 -34.91
CA GLY A 59 3.69 -3.90 -33.76
C GLY A 59 4.93 -4.50 -33.09
N LEU A 60 4.71 -5.03 -31.89
CA LEU A 60 5.73 -5.63 -31.01
C LEU A 60 6.32 -6.95 -31.55
N ALA A 61 6.26 -7.22 -32.86
CA ALA A 61 6.79 -8.44 -33.48
C ALA A 61 8.33 -8.59 -33.34
N GLN A 62 9.04 -7.53 -32.95
CA GLN A 62 10.49 -7.55 -32.66
C GLN A 62 10.86 -7.31 -31.19
N ARG A 63 9.90 -7.27 -30.25
CA ARG A 63 10.23 -7.17 -28.80
C ARG A 63 10.71 -8.50 -28.19
N GLY A 64 11.03 -9.51 -29.00
CA GLY A 64 11.81 -10.67 -28.58
C GLY A 64 13.31 -10.37 -28.37
N SER A 65 13.76 -9.12 -28.54
CA SER A 65 15.18 -8.74 -28.53
C SER A 65 15.46 -7.39 -27.84
N LEU A 66 14.76 -7.06 -26.75
CA LEU A 66 15.31 -6.08 -25.81
C LEU A 66 16.24 -6.82 -24.82
N PRO A 67 17.45 -6.31 -24.55
CA PRO A 67 18.36 -6.95 -23.62
C PRO A 67 17.69 -7.05 -22.24
N ILE A 68 17.87 -8.21 -21.62
CA ILE A 68 17.28 -8.69 -20.36
C ILE A 68 17.52 -7.73 -19.17
N THR A 69 18.34 -6.69 -19.34
CA THR A 69 18.66 -5.67 -18.34
C THR A 69 17.48 -4.79 -17.94
N ASP A 70 16.48 -4.61 -18.81
CA ASP A 70 15.30 -3.75 -18.53
C ASP A 70 14.10 -4.51 -17.92
N ALA A 71 14.27 -5.79 -17.57
CA ALA A 71 13.25 -6.58 -16.88
C ALA A 71 12.84 -6.01 -15.50
N TRP A 72 13.60 -5.04 -14.98
CA TRP A 72 13.29 -4.32 -13.75
C TRP A 72 12.19 -3.25 -13.94
N LEU A 73 11.87 -2.88 -15.18
CA LEU A 73 10.92 -1.83 -15.56
C LEU A 73 9.57 -2.35 -16.09
N ALA A 74 9.40 -3.66 -16.23
CA ALA A 74 8.08 -4.22 -16.51
C ALA A 74 7.17 -4.00 -15.30
N ASN A 75 6.01 -3.39 -15.51
CA ASN A 75 4.99 -3.32 -14.46
C ASN A 75 4.60 -4.76 -14.08
N PRO A 76 4.94 -5.25 -12.88
CA PRO A 76 4.76 -6.66 -12.50
C PRO A 76 3.28 -7.06 -12.40
N ALA A 77 2.38 -6.09 -12.54
CA ALA A 77 0.95 -6.25 -12.41
C ALA A 77 0.22 -6.36 -13.76
N LEU A 78 0.89 -6.50 -14.91
CA LEU A 78 0.21 -6.69 -16.19
C LEU A 78 0.42 -8.12 -16.70
N PRO A 79 -0.65 -8.84 -17.09
CA PRO A 79 -0.52 -10.13 -17.77
C PRO A 79 0.34 -10.00 -19.03
N ASP A 80 1.20 -11.00 -19.29
CA ASP A 80 2.10 -11.04 -20.44
C ASP A 80 1.37 -10.98 -21.80
N ASP A 81 0.08 -11.33 -21.82
CA ASP A 81 -0.77 -11.26 -23.01
C ASP A 81 -1.09 -9.82 -23.43
N ILE A 82 -0.98 -8.84 -22.53
CA ILE A 82 -1.11 -7.41 -22.83
C ILE A 82 0.09 -6.88 -23.59
N LEU A 83 1.27 -7.44 -23.33
CA LEU A 83 2.53 -7.03 -23.94
C LEU A 83 2.67 -7.46 -25.40
N LYS A 84 1.71 -8.24 -25.95
CA LYS A 84 1.76 -8.78 -27.32
C LYS A 84 0.85 -8.05 -28.31
N GLU A 85 -0.08 -7.22 -27.83
CA GLU A 85 -1.05 -6.55 -28.68
C GLU A 85 -0.50 -5.22 -29.25
N ALA A 86 -0.88 -4.91 -30.49
CA ALA A 86 -0.48 -3.66 -31.14
C ALA A 86 -1.20 -2.45 -30.52
N VAL A 87 -0.45 -1.38 -30.27
CA VAL A 87 -0.98 -0.12 -29.71
C VAL A 87 -2.07 0.45 -30.62
N PRO A 88 -3.27 0.80 -30.08
CA PRO A 88 -4.39 1.34 -30.84
C PRO A 88 -4.01 2.56 -31.68
N GLY A 89 -4.50 2.61 -32.92
CA GLY A 89 -4.22 3.67 -33.90
C GLY A 89 -4.44 5.10 -33.36
N ASN A 90 -5.44 5.26 -32.50
CA ASN A 90 -5.88 6.55 -31.95
C ASN A 90 -4.88 7.17 -30.95
N ILE A 91 -3.98 6.39 -30.36
CA ILE A 91 -2.96 6.88 -29.42
C ILE A 91 -1.53 6.84 -29.99
N ARG A 92 -1.37 6.44 -31.26
CA ARG A 92 -0.04 6.36 -31.91
C ARG A 92 0.65 7.71 -32.03
N ARG A 93 -0.10 8.78 -32.32
CA ARG A 93 0.46 10.14 -32.35
C ARG A 93 0.45 10.75 -30.95
N ALA A 94 1.58 11.35 -30.56
CA ALA A 94 1.75 12.02 -29.27
C ALA A 94 0.66 13.08 -29.00
N GLU A 95 0.28 13.86 -30.01
CA GLU A 95 -0.75 14.91 -29.88
C GLU A 95 -2.13 14.33 -29.49
N HIS A 96 -2.52 13.21 -30.11
CA HIS A 96 -3.77 12.53 -29.79
C HIS A 96 -3.71 11.90 -28.41
N PHE A 97 -2.59 11.27 -28.05
CA PHE A 97 -2.38 10.70 -26.72
C PHE A 97 -2.51 11.76 -25.61
N LEU A 98 -1.88 12.93 -25.78
CA LEU A 98 -2.05 14.04 -24.83
C LEU A 98 -3.50 14.54 -24.76
N SER A 99 -4.22 14.54 -25.89
CA SER A 99 -5.64 14.91 -25.89
C SER A 99 -6.50 13.93 -25.11
N VAL A 100 -6.16 12.63 -25.15
CA VAL A 100 -6.83 11.57 -24.38
C VAL A 100 -6.52 11.71 -22.90
N LEU A 101 -5.24 11.90 -22.53
CA LEU A 101 -4.85 12.14 -21.14
C LEU A 101 -5.54 13.36 -20.54
N ARG A 102 -5.66 14.45 -21.31
CA ARG A 102 -6.37 15.65 -20.85
C ARG A 102 -7.85 15.39 -20.58
N ARG A 103 -8.53 14.68 -21.49
CA ARG A 103 -9.94 14.28 -21.30
C ARG A 103 -10.10 13.38 -20.08
N LEU A 104 -9.20 12.42 -19.90
CA LEU A 104 -9.19 11.52 -18.74
C LEU A 104 -9.02 12.31 -17.43
N VAL A 105 -8.07 13.24 -17.37
CA VAL A 105 -7.86 14.09 -16.19
C VAL A 105 -9.07 14.97 -15.89
N GLN A 106 -9.71 15.53 -16.93
CA GLN A 106 -10.94 16.32 -16.76
C GLN A 106 -12.09 15.47 -16.22
N TYR A 107 -12.25 14.26 -16.73
CA TYR A 107 -13.22 13.29 -16.22
C TYR A 107 -12.97 12.95 -14.76
N LEU A 108 -11.73 12.61 -14.39
CA LEU A 108 -11.37 12.29 -13.00
C LEU A 108 -11.64 13.48 -12.07
N LYS A 109 -11.29 14.70 -12.47
CA LYS A 109 -11.59 15.91 -11.69
C LYS A 109 -13.08 16.10 -11.48
N GLY A 110 -13.93 15.83 -12.48
CA GLY A 110 -15.38 15.86 -12.33
C GLY A 110 -15.88 14.81 -11.34
N ARG A 111 -15.33 13.59 -11.39
CA ARG A 111 -15.68 12.50 -10.46
C ARG A 111 -15.24 12.74 -9.02
N LEU A 112 -14.22 13.56 -8.79
CA LEU A 112 -13.72 13.90 -7.45
C LEU A 112 -14.50 15.03 -6.77
N GLN A 113 -15.42 15.69 -7.48
CA GLN A 113 -16.26 16.76 -6.94
C GLN A 113 -17.56 16.25 -6.30
N THR A 114 -17.70 14.94 -6.12
CA THR A 114 -18.86 14.32 -5.47
C THR A 114 -18.85 14.59 -3.97
N GLU A 115 -20.02 14.85 -3.37
CA GLU A 115 -20.14 15.11 -1.92
C GLU A 115 -20.31 13.82 -1.09
N ASN A 116 -20.72 12.72 -1.74
CA ASN A 116 -20.97 11.44 -1.08
C ASN A 116 -19.88 10.43 -1.41
N VAL A 117 -19.70 9.45 -0.53
CA VAL A 117 -18.83 8.30 -0.77
C VAL A 117 -19.45 7.42 -1.86
N GLU A 118 -18.71 7.21 -2.94
CA GLU A 118 -19.15 6.38 -4.07
C GLU A 118 -18.27 5.15 -4.23
N THR A 119 -18.88 3.99 -4.46
CA THR A 119 -18.17 2.74 -4.76
C THR A 119 -18.60 2.21 -6.12
N GLU A 120 -17.65 2.06 -7.04
CA GLU A 120 -17.90 1.56 -8.39
C GLU A 120 -16.99 0.38 -8.74
N GLY A 121 -17.50 -0.52 -9.60
CA GLY A 121 -16.69 -1.56 -10.22
C GLY A 121 -15.95 -1.04 -11.46
N PRO A 122 -14.81 -1.65 -11.85
CA PRO A 122 -14.01 -1.21 -12.99
C PRO A 122 -14.80 -1.22 -14.31
N VAL A 123 -15.71 -2.18 -14.52
CA VAL A 123 -16.51 -2.27 -15.74
C VAL A 123 -17.49 -1.08 -15.86
N ALA A 124 -18.16 -0.73 -14.77
CA ALA A 124 -19.07 0.42 -14.74
C ALA A 124 -18.31 1.73 -14.96
N PHE A 125 -17.14 1.85 -14.31
CA PHE A 125 -16.27 3.01 -14.48
C PHE A 125 -15.77 3.16 -15.91
N VAL A 126 -15.29 2.09 -16.56
CA VAL A 126 -14.88 2.11 -17.97
C VAL A 126 -16.03 2.49 -18.89
N ALA A 127 -17.25 1.99 -18.63
CA ALA A 127 -18.44 2.37 -19.40
C ALA A 127 -18.77 3.86 -19.24
N SER A 128 -18.62 4.40 -18.03
CA SER A 128 -18.81 5.82 -17.72
C SER A 128 -17.75 6.71 -18.38
N VAL A 129 -16.48 6.27 -18.37
CA VAL A 129 -15.38 6.92 -19.08
C VAL A 129 -15.64 6.93 -20.59
N ASN A 130 -16.14 5.84 -21.16
CA ASN A 130 -16.44 5.79 -22.58
C ASN A 130 -17.60 6.72 -22.96
N SER A 131 -18.68 6.74 -22.17
CA SER A 131 -19.85 7.57 -22.45
C SER A 131 -19.59 9.08 -22.26
N GLN A 132 -18.81 9.47 -21.25
CA GLN A 132 -18.57 10.89 -20.93
C GLN A 132 -17.32 11.47 -21.58
N ALA A 133 -16.22 10.70 -21.66
CA ALA A 133 -14.94 11.16 -22.18
C ALA A 133 -14.63 10.65 -23.60
N GLY A 134 -15.40 9.68 -24.11
CA GLY A 134 -15.17 9.07 -25.42
C GLY A 134 -13.85 8.29 -25.49
N ILE A 135 -13.42 7.69 -24.37
CA ILE A 135 -12.17 6.93 -24.28
C ILE A 135 -12.49 5.44 -24.21
N ASP A 136 -12.02 4.69 -25.21
CA ASP A 136 -12.22 3.24 -25.27
C ASP A 136 -11.38 2.51 -24.22
N GLN A 137 -11.88 1.36 -23.75
CA GLN A 137 -11.15 0.46 -22.84
C GLN A 137 -9.76 0.08 -23.37
N LYS A 138 -9.67 -0.18 -24.70
CA LYS A 138 -8.39 -0.51 -25.33
C LYS A 138 -7.38 0.63 -25.20
N MET A 139 -7.80 1.89 -25.26
CA MET A 139 -6.87 3.02 -25.08
C MET A 139 -6.32 3.07 -23.66
N LEU A 140 -7.18 2.83 -22.66
CA LEU A 140 -6.79 2.81 -21.24
C LEU A 140 -5.73 1.74 -20.96
N ARG A 141 -5.86 0.55 -21.56
CA ARG A 141 -4.92 -0.59 -21.39
C ARG A 141 -3.48 -0.26 -21.80
N PHE A 142 -3.26 0.59 -22.80
CA PHE A 142 -1.92 0.93 -23.31
C PHE A 142 -1.42 2.30 -22.83
N CYS A 143 -2.10 2.95 -21.87
CA CYS A 143 -1.71 4.28 -21.39
C CYS A 143 -0.30 4.30 -20.80
N TYR A 144 0.04 3.29 -19.98
CA TYR A 144 1.37 3.15 -19.38
C TYR A 144 2.48 3.00 -20.43
N ASP A 145 2.35 2.00 -21.31
CA ASP A 145 3.35 1.72 -22.35
C ASP A 145 3.55 2.90 -23.29
N ARG A 146 2.46 3.61 -23.64
CA ARG A 146 2.53 4.78 -24.51
C ARG A 146 3.27 5.94 -23.86
N LEU A 147 2.98 6.22 -22.58
CA LEU A 147 3.69 7.25 -21.82
C LEU A 147 5.18 6.90 -21.72
N HIS A 148 5.50 5.66 -21.38
CA HIS A 148 6.89 5.20 -21.26
C HIS A 148 7.65 5.32 -22.60
N SER A 149 7.06 4.86 -23.71
CA SER A 149 7.63 5.03 -25.06
C SER A 149 7.88 6.49 -25.40
N LEU A 150 6.95 7.37 -25.02
CA LEU A 150 7.05 8.80 -25.27
C LEU A 150 8.14 9.45 -24.41
N MET A 151 8.27 9.07 -23.14
CA MET A 151 9.32 9.56 -22.25
C MET A 151 10.72 9.14 -22.73
N LEU A 152 10.87 7.89 -23.18
CA LEU A 152 12.11 7.40 -23.80
C LEU A 152 12.43 8.16 -25.09
N THR A 153 11.44 8.39 -25.94
CA THR A 153 11.64 9.11 -27.22
C THR A 153 12.00 10.58 -27.02
N LEU A 154 11.51 11.19 -25.94
CA LEU A 154 11.78 12.60 -25.59
C LEU A 154 13.03 12.77 -24.71
N GLU A 155 13.74 11.68 -24.37
CA GLU A 155 14.95 11.69 -23.53
C GLU A 155 14.80 12.56 -22.26
N ILE A 156 13.64 12.45 -21.61
CA ILE A 156 13.34 13.25 -20.42
C ILE A 156 14.20 12.73 -19.26
N THR A 157 15.08 13.58 -18.74
CA THR A 157 15.95 13.27 -17.59
C THR A 157 15.24 13.41 -16.25
N ASP A 158 14.25 14.32 -16.17
CA ASP A 158 13.59 14.70 -14.92
C ASP A 158 12.35 13.83 -14.68
N THR A 159 12.53 12.62 -14.14
CA THR A 159 11.43 11.67 -13.91
C THR A 159 10.43 12.11 -12.84
N ASP A 160 10.87 12.93 -11.88
CA ASP A 160 10.08 13.29 -10.70
C ASP A 160 8.88 14.19 -11.06
N GLU A 161 9.02 15.05 -12.06
CA GLU A 161 7.92 15.90 -12.54
C GLU A 161 6.78 15.08 -13.18
N PHE A 162 7.12 13.92 -13.77
CA PHE A 162 6.17 13.06 -14.48
C PHE A 162 5.51 12.01 -13.59
N LEU A 163 5.92 11.89 -12.32
CA LEU A 163 5.37 10.90 -11.40
C LEU A 163 3.84 10.96 -11.33
N HIS A 164 3.26 12.17 -11.30
CA HIS A 164 1.81 12.39 -11.24
C HIS A 164 1.08 11.94 -12.51
N ILE A 165 1.72 12.06 -13.68
CA ILE A 165 1.13 11.61 -14.95
C ILE A 165 1.26 10.09 -15.05
N GLN A 166 2.37 9.54 -14.57
CA GLN A 166 2.59 8.11 -14.49
C GLN A 166 1.56 7.43 -13.58
N THR A 167 1.23 7.99 -12.41
CA THR A 167 0.19 7.42 -11.53
C THR A 167 -1.19 7.38 -12.19
N ILE A 168 -1.55 8.41 -12.98
CA ILE A 168 -2.80 8.42 -13.76
C ILE A 168 -2.77 7.35 -14.85
N CYS A 169 -1.63 7.17 -15.53
CA CYS A 169 -1.49 6.15 -16.56
C CYS A 169 -1.49 4.73 -15.96
N ASP A 170 -0.87 4.53 -14.80
CA ASP A 170 -0.92 3.28 -14.03
C ASP A 170 -2.37 2.95 -13.68
N PHE A 171 -3.10 3.91 -13.12
CA PHE A 171 -4.52 3.78 -12.78
C PHE A 171 -5.39 3.42 -14.00
N ALA A 172 -5.22 4.15 -15.11
CA ALA A 172 -5.94 3.89 -16.36
C ALA A 172 -5.67 2.47 -16.88
N THR A 173 -4.40 2.06 -16.85
CA THR A 173 -3.96 0.75 -17.34
C THR A 173 -4.52 -0.39 -16.49
N LEU A 174 -4.53 -0.23 -15.16
CA LEU A 174 -5.11 -1.22 -14.25
C LEU A 174 -6.62 -1.39 -14.46
N ILE A 175 -7.36 -0.30 -14.62
CA ILE A 175 -8.82 -0.35 -14.85
C ILE A 175 -9.15 -0.88 -16.25
N GLY A 176 -8.36 -0.52 -17.26
CA GLY A 176 -8.53 -1.05 -18.62
C GLY A 176 -8.25 -2.55 -18.71
N THR A 177 -7.35 -3.05 -17.86
CA THR A 177 -6.87 -4.44 -17.83
C THR A 177 -7.76 -5.34 -16.97
N TYR A 178 -8.00 -4.96 -15.73
CA TYR A 178 -8.65 -5.81 -14.74
C TYR A 178 -10.14 -5.49 -14.63
N THR A 179 -10.97 -6.45 -15.03
CA THR A 179 -12.44 -6.34 -14.96
C THR A 179 -13.02 -6.92 -13.68
N ARG A 180 -12.26 -7.72 -12.93
CA ARG A 180 -12.69 -8.42 -11.71
C ARG A 180 -11.67 -8.25 -10.59
N GLY A 181 -12.14 -8.30 -9.35
CA GLY A 181 -11.29 -8.25 -8.16
C GLY A 181 -10.85 -6.84 -7.74
N PHE A 182 -11.28 -5.79 -8.45
CA PHE A 182 -10.99 -4.40 -8.10
C PHE A 182 -12.28 -3.63 -7.80
N SER A 183 -12.19 -2.66 -6.90
CA SER A 183 -13.21 -1.64 -6.68
C SER A 183 -12.59 -0.26 -6.67
N ILE A 184 -13.29 0.71 -7.20
CA ILE A 184 -12.94 2.13 -7.13
C ILE A 184 -13.80 2.73 -6.03
N ILE A 185 -13.15 3.40 -5.08
CA ILE A 185 -13.79 4.06 -3.94
C ILE A 185 -13.42 5.53 -4.02
N ILE A 186 -14.42 6.41 -3.99
CA ILE A 186 -14.23 7.85 -3.98
C ILE A 186 -14.69 8.34 -2.61
N GLU A 187 -13.76 8.83 -1.81
CA GLU A 187 -13.99 9.38 -0.47
C GLU A 187 -13.80 10.91 -0.53
N PRO A 188 -14.84 11.73 -0.33
CA PRO A 188 -14.73 13.19 -0.48
C PRO A 188 -14.14 13.90 0.73
N PHE A 189 -14.22 13.27 1.91
CA PHE A 189 -13.73 13.80 3.17
C PHE A 189 -12.89 12.74 3.89
N ASP A 190 -11.87 13.19 4.61
CA ASP A 190 -11.14 12.32 5.55
C ASP A 190 -12.03 12.08 6.79
N GLU A 191 -12.13 10.82 7.25
CA GLU A 191 -12.81 10.44 8.49
C GLU A 191 -12.33 11.27 9.70
N ARG A 192 -11.08 11.75 9.68
CA ARG A 192 -10.48 12.57 10.75
C ARG A 192 -10.84 14.05 10.69
N MET A 193 -11.18 14.57 9.51
CA MET A 193 -11.41 15.99 9.26
C MET A 193 -12.63 16.20 8.33
N PRO A 194 -13.86 15.96 8.83
CA PRO A 194 -15.07 15.98 7.99
C PRO A 194 -15.41 17.37 7.41
N HIS A 195 -14.84 18.45 7.96
CA HIS A 195 -15.11 19.82 7.52
C HIS A 195 -14.15 20.33 6.45
N ILE A 196 -13.07 19.60 6.15
CA ILE A 196 -12.08 19.98 5.13
C ILE A 196 -12.24 19.03 3.94
N PRO A 197 -12.60 19.52 2.75
CA PRO A 197 -12.70 18.67 1.57
C PRO A 197 -11.29 18.20 1.16
N ASP A 198 -11.05 16.89 1.24
CA ASP A 198 -9.83 16.22 0.76
C ASP A 198 -10.25 14.99 -0.07
N PRO A 199 -10.72 15.20 -1.32
CA PRO A 199 -11.27 14.12 -2.12
C PRO A 199 -10.17 13.16 -2.58
N VAL A 200 -10.32 11.89 -2.19
CA VAL A 200 -9.41 10.80 -2.52
C VAL A 200 -10.13 9.77 -3.38
N LEU A 201 -9.51 9.40 -4.50
CA LEU A 201 -9.92 8.26 -5.30
C LEU A 201 -8.96 7.10 -5.05
N GLN A 202 -9.48 6.00 -4.54
CA GLN A 202 -8.74 4.79 -4.24
C GLN A 202 -9.16 3.62 -5.13
N LEU A 203 -8.18 3.04 -5.84
CA LEU A 203 -8.34 1.75 -6.50
C LEU A 203 -7.91 0.63 -5.54
N SER A 204 -8.87 -0.11 -5.02
CA SER A 204 -8.65 -1.21 -4.08
C SER A 204 -8.71 -2.56 -4.78
N CYS A 205 -7.67 -3.38 -4.61
CA CYS A 205 -7.63 -4.77 -5.05
C CYS A 205 -8.10 -5.69 -3.91
N HIS A 206 -9.11 -6.51 -4.18
CA HIS A 206 -9.68 -7.49 -3.26
C HIS A 206 -9.15 -8.90 -3.50
N ASP A 207 -8.59 -9.17 -4.68
CA ASP A 207 -8.12 -10.49 -5.09
C ASP A 207 -6.60 -10.57 -5.08
N ALA A 208 -6.04 -11.18 -4.03
CA ALA A 208 -4.61 -11.37 -3.90
C ALA A 208 -4.05 -12.43 -4.86
N SER A 209 -4.90 -13.29 -5.45
CA SER A 209 -4.47 -14.34 -6.38
C SER A 209 -3.87 -13.75 -7.66
N LEU A 210 -4.36 -12.59 -8.10
CA LEU A 210 -3.89 -11.90 -9.30
C LEU A 210 -2.40 -11.55 -9.24
N ALA A 211 -1.91 -11.17 -8.06
CA ALA A 211 -0.52 -10.77 -7.88
C ALA A 211 0.45 -11.97 -7.82
N ILE A 212 0.00 -13.10 -7.28
CA ILE A 212 0.85 -14.29 -7.12
C ILE A 212 0.79 -15.23 -8.33
N LYS A 213 -0.27 -15.15 -9.13
CA LYS A 213 -0.46 -15.95 -10.35
C LYS A 213 0.78 -16.01 -11.28
N PRO A 214 1.41 -14.89 -11.67
CA PRO A 214 2.60 -14.96 -12.54
C PRO A 214 3.79 -15.67 -11.88
N VAL A 215 3.88 -15.67 -10.54
CA VAL A 215 4.92 -16.41 -9.81
C VAL A 215 4.69 -17.92 -9.95
N PHE A 216 3.44 -18.37 -9.83
CA PHE A 216 3.10 -19.79 -10.00
C PHE A 216 3.22 -20.26 -11.45
N GLU A 217 2.98 -19.40 -12.43
CA GLU A 217 3.14 -19.75 -13.85
C GLU A 217 4.62 -19.78 -14.28
N ARG A 218 5.45 -18.89 -13.71
CA ARG A 218 6.86 -18.77 -14.08
C ARG A 218 7.75 -19.83 -13.44
N PHE A 219 7.45 -20.26 -12.22
CA PHE A 219 8.28 -21.19 -11.45
C PHE A 219 7.59 -22.55 -11.28
N GLN A 220 8.31 -23.63 -11.56
CA GLN A 220 7.78 -24.99 -11.43
C GLN A 220 7.45 -25.38 -9.98
N SER A 221 8.27 -24.95 -9.02
CA SER A 221 8.09 -25.25 -7.60
C SER A 221 8.26 -24.01 -6.74
N VAL A 222 7.20 -23.63 -6.02
CA VAL A 222 7.20 -22.51 -5.08
C VAL A 222 6.95 -23.06 -3.68
N VAL A 223 7.87 -22.83 -2.76
CA VAL A 223 7.75 -23.26 -1.36
C VAL A 223 7.42 -22.04 -0.51
N ILE A 224 6.27 -22.08 0.17
CA ILE A 224 5.85 -21.03 1.11
C ILE A 224 6.14 -21.53 2.52
N THR A 225 7.07 -20.89 3.21
CA THR A 225 7.42 -21.18 4.60
C THR A 225 7.13 -19.98 5.48
N SER A 226 6.36 -20.16 6.55
CA SER A 226 6.28 -19.18 7.63
C SER A 226 5.98 -19.89 8.95
N GLY A 227 6.59 -19.39 10.03
CA GLY A 227 6.44 -19.95 11.37
C GLY A 227 5.11 -19.60 12.05
N THR A 228 4.31 -18.71 11.46
CA THR A 228 3.07 -18.19 12.05
C THR A 228 1.83 -18.41 11.19
N LEU A 229 1.93 -19.25 10.14
CA LEU A 229 0.78 -19.58 9.29
C LEU A 229 -0.23 -20.42 10.08
N SER A 230 -1.32 -19.80 10.50
CA SER A 230 -2.43 -20.48 11.17
C SER A 230 -3.76 -19.78 10.85
N PRO A 231 -4.78 -20.50 10.36
CA PRO A 231 -4.78 -21.88 9.88
C PRO A 231 -4.16 -22.01 8.49
N ILE A 232 -3.40 -23.09 8.23
CA ILE A 232 -2.70 -23.31 6.94
C ILE A 232 -3.66 -23.49 5.75
N ASP A 233 -4.89 -23.91 6.00
CA ASP A 233 -5.92 -24.16 4.96
C ASP A 233 -6.52 -22.89 4.36
N LEU A 234 -6.32 -21.73 5.00
CA LEU A 234 -6.84 -20.45 4.53
C LEU A 234 -6.10 -19.95 3.29
N TYR A 235 -4.77 -20.11 3.26
CA TYR A 235 -3.91 -19.55 2.21
C TYR A 235 -4.20 -20.13 0.82
N PRO A 236 -4.37 -21.46 0.65
CA PRO A 236 -4.77 -22.05 -0.63
C PRO A 236 -6.07 -21.45 -1.19
N ARG A 237 -7.06 -21.22 -0.32
CA ARG A 237 -8.36 -20.66 -0.70
C ARG A 237 -8.27 -19.17 -1.06
N LEU A 238 -7.47 -18.40 -0.31
CA LEU A 238 -7.31 -16.97 -0.53
C LEU A 238 -6.51 -16.66 -1.81
N LEU A 239 -5.43 -17.41 -2.04
CA LEU A 239 -4.50 -17.18 -3.15
C LEU A 239 -4.81 -18.04 -4.38
N ASN A 240 -5.87 -18.86 -4.32
CA ASN A 240 -6.36 -19.72 -5.40
C ASN A 240 -5.27 -20.64 -5.98
N PHE A 241 -4.57 -21.39 -5.11
CA PHE A 241 -3.60 -22.40 -5.51
C PHE A 241 -3.81 -23.71 -4.77
N ASN A 242 -3.36 -24.81 -5.37
CA ASN A 242 -3.49 -26.14 -4.80
C ASN A 242 -2.10 -26.64 -4.37
N PRO A 243 -1.75 -26.58 -3.07
CA PRO A 243 -0.48 -27.13 -2.60
C PRO A 243 -0.48 -28.66 -2.69
N VAL A 244 0.63 -29.23 -3.13
CA VAL A 244 0.86 -30.68 -3.07
C VAL A 244 1.08 -31.15 -1.62
N ILE A 245 1.80 -30.33 -0.84
CA ILE A 245 2.12 -30.60 0.55
C ILE A 245 1.69 -29.41 1.40
N SER A 246 0.84 -29.67 2.39
CA SER A 246 0.48 -28.73 3.45
C SER A 246 0.77 -29.41 4.79
N ARG A 247 1.76 -28.91 5.53
CA ARG A 247 2.20 -29.46 6.81
C ARG A 247 2.53 -28.33 7.76
N SER A 248 2.04 -28.46 9.00
CA SER A 248 2.51 -27.66 10.13
C SER A 248 3.43 -28.55 10.98
N PHE A 249 4.60 -28.04 11.29
CA PHE A 249 5.55 -28.71 12.18
C PHE A 249 5.39 -28.13 13.57
N THR A 250 4.95 -28.96 14.51
CA THR A 250 4.89 -28.57 15.92
C THR A 250 6.29 -28.46 16.49
N MET A 251 6.54 -27.40 17.25
CA MET A 251 7.80 -27.22 17.95
C MET A 251 8.02 -28.39 18.93
N SER A 252 9.12 -29.12 18.80
CA SER A 252 9.51 -30.18 19.73
C SER A 252 10.69 -29.69 20.57
N LEU A 253 10.38 -29.00 21.66
CA LEU A 253 11.38 -28.61 22.66
C LEU A 253 11.33 -29.61 23.82
N THR A 254 12.50 -29.92 24.40
CA THR A 254 12.61 -30.79 25.57
C THR A 254 12.10 -30.14 26.86
N ARG A 255 11.84 -28.83 26.82
CA ARG A 255 11.30 -28.02 27.91
C ARG A 255 10.21 -27.09 27.36
N ASP A 256 9.25 -26.76 28.21
CA ASP A 256 8.23 -25.76 27.90
C ASP A 256 8.86 -24.36 27.95
N CYS A 257 9.36 -23.88 26.82
CA CYS A 257 10.01 -22.57 26.71
C CYS A 257 9.01 -21.40 26.56
N ILE A 258 7.71 -21.68 26.41
CA ILE A 258 6.68 -20.67 26.14
C ILE A 258 5.45 -20.98 26.99
N CYS A 259 4.97 -19.98 27.73
CA CYS A 259 3.75 -20.07 28.53
C CYS A 259 2.70 -19.07 27.99
N PRO A 260 1.83 -19.49 27.05
CA PRO A 260 0.74 -18.63 26.59
C PRO A 260 -0.34 -18.54 27.68
N MET A 261 -0.71 -17.33 28.08
CA MET A 261 -1.76 -17.08 29.06
C MET A 261 -2.78 -16.10 28.48
N VAL A 262 -4.07 -16.44 28.62
CA VAL A 262 -5.18 -15.56 28.23
C VAL A 262 -5.81 -14.99 29.48
N LEU A 263 -5.72 -13.67 29.64
CA LEU A 263 -6.34 -12.97 30.75
C LEU A 263 -7.76 -12.54 30.38
N THR A 264 -8.75 -13.08 31.08
CA THR A 264 -10.17 -12.79 30.83
C THR A 264 -10.79 -11.80 31.83
N ARG A 265 -10.21 -11.68 33.03
CA ARG A 265 -10.74 -10.87 34.14
C ARG A 265 -9.61 -10.17 34.89
N GLY A 266 -9.90 -8.96 35.37
CA GLY A 266 -8.98 -8.19 36.21
C GLY A 266 -9.06 -8.57 37.68
N SER A 267 -8.24 -7.92 38.51
CA SER A 267 -8.27 -8.05 39.98
C SER A 267 -9.66 -7.83 40.57
N ASP A 268 -10.43 -6.93 39.94
CA ASP A 268 -11.75 -6.51 40.38
C ASP A 268 -12.87 -7.44 39.86
N GLN A 269 -12.52 -8.61 39.30
CA GLN A 269 -13.42 -9.59 38.66
C GLN A 269 -14.22 -9.08 37.44
N LEU A 270 -14.03 -7.82 37.06
CA LEU A 270 -14.59 -7.26 35.84
C LEU A 270 -13.93 -7.87 34.59
N PRO A 271 -14.71 -8.11 33.52
CA PRO A 271 -14.17 -8.60 32.26
C PRO A 271 -13.23 -7.55 31.66
N VAL A 272 -12.04 -7.99 31.25
CA VAL A 272 -11.03 -7.11 30.62
C VAL A 272 -11.12 -7.32 29.12
N SER A 273 -11.56 -6.29 28.38
CA SER A 273 -11.74 -6.36 26.94
C SER A 273 -11.52 -5.01 26.27
N THR A 274 -10.83 -5.01 25.13
CA THR A 274 -10.66 -3.85 24.24
C THR A 274 -11.76 -3.73 23.18
N LYS A 275 -12.92 -4.38 23.37
CA LYS A 275 -14.09 -4.20 22.49
C LYS A 275 -14.45 -2.71 22.41
N PHE A 276 -14.88 -2.25 21.23
CA PHE A 276 -15.19 -0.85 20.94
C PHE A 276 -16.04 -0.15 22.02
N ASP A 277 -17.03 -0.84 22.58
CA ASP A 277 -17.95 -0.30 23.59
C ASP A 277 -17.30 -0.20 24.99
N MET A 278 -16.36 -1.11 25.31
CA MET A 278 -15.75 -1.24 26.65
C MET A 278 -14.41 -0.52 26.76
N ARG A 279 -13.80 -0.12 25.64
CA ARG A 279 -12.46 0.48 25.62
C ARG A 279 -12.38 1.86 26.29
N SER A 280 -13.51 2.57 26.41
CA SER A 280 -13.61 3.88 27.07
C SER A 280 -13.92 3.75 28.56
N ASP A 281 -14.17 2.55 29.07
CA ASP A 281 -14.44 2.34 30.49
C ASP A 281 -13.13 2.52 31.30
N PRO A 282 -13.07 3.50 32.22
CA PRO A 282 -11.88 3.71 33.05
C PRO A 282 -11.53 2.49 33.90
N GLY A 283 -12.50 1.62 34.24
CA GLY A 283 -12.25 0.38 34.97
C GLY A 283 -11.35 -0.59 34.19
N VAL A 284 -11.55 -0.69 32.87
CA VAL A 284 -10.73 -1.53 31.98
C VAL A 284 -9.32 -0.96 31.85
N VAL A 285 -9.19 0.36 31.67
CA VAL A 285 -7.89 1.05 31.56
C VAL A 285 -7.06 0.85 32.84
N ARG A 286 -7.70 0.96 34.02
CA ARG A 286 -7.05 0.71 35.31
C ARG A 286 -6.59 -0.75 35.44
N ASN A 287 -7.42 -1.70 35.03
CA ASN A 287 -7.08 -3.13 35.10
C ASN A 287 -5.88 -3.47 34.20
N TYR A 288 -5.77 -2.88 33.00
CA TYR A 288 -4.58 -3.05 32.17
C TYR A 288 -3.33 -2.43 32.80
N GLY A 289 -3.45 -1.26 33.44
CA GLY A 289 -2.34 -0.63 34.14
C GLY A 289 -1.83 -1.45 35.32
N ARG A 290 -2.75 -2.01 36.13
CA ARG A 290 -2.40 -2.93 37.23
C ARG A 290 -1.73 -4.21 36.75
N LEU A 291 -2.27 -4.82 35.69
CA LEU A 291 -1.65 -5.98 35.06
C LEU A 291 -0.21 -5.67 34.61
N LEU A 292 0.00 -4.53 33.97
CA LEU A 292 1.34 -4.11 33.56
C LEU A 292 2.27 -3.96 34.77
N LEU A 293 1.81 -3.32 35.84
CA LEU A 293 2.61 -3.12 37.05
C LEU A 293 3.03 -4.46 37.69
N GLU A 294 2.10 -5.41 37.83
CA GLU A 294 2.39 -6.75 38.35
C GLU A 294 3.40 -7.51 37.49
N MET A 295 3.26 -7.42 36.16
CA MET A 295 4.17 -8.06 35.22
C MET A 295 5.56 -7.41 35.23
N VAL A 296 5.63 -6.08 35.34
CA VAL A 296 6.87 -5.31 35.45
C VAL A 296 7.65 -5.67 36.71
N ALA A 297 6.97 -5.93 37.82
CA ALA A 297 7.59 -6.36 39.06
C ALA A 297 8.12 -7.81 39.00
N ALA A 298 7.45 -8.70 38.26
CA ALA A 298 7.81 -10.12 38.19
C ALA A 298 8.87 -10.45 37.12
N VAL A 299 8.91 -9.71 36.00
CA VAL A 299 9.80 -10.01 34.86
C VAL A 299 11.12 -9.20 34.99
N PRO A 300 12.31 -9.84 35.00
CA PRO A 300 13.58 -9.16 35.30
C PRO A 300 14.09 -8.21 34.20
N ASP A 301 13.92 -8.54 32.91
CA ASP A 301 14.58 -7.81 31.82
C ASP A 301 13.59 -6.90 31.06
N GLY A 302 13.09 -7.37 29.91
CA GLY A 302 12.29 -6.59 28.98
C GLY A 302 10.84 -7.06 28.90
N ILE A 303 9.92 -6.11 28.76
CA ILE A 303 8.51 -6.36 28.42
C ILE A 303 8.19 -5.62 27.13
N VAL A 304 7.43 -6.25 26.24
CA VAL A 304 6.89 -5.61 25.04
C VAL A 304 5.37 -5.65 25.12
N CYS A 305 4.73 -4.49 25.06
CA CYS A 305 3.28 -4.36 25.06
C CYS A 305 2.80 -3.89 23.69
N PHE A 306 1.87 -4.65 23.12
CA PHE A 306 1.25 -4.34 21.84
C PHE A 306 -0.16 -3.78 22.05
N PHE A 307 -0.41 -2.59 21.52
CA PHE A 307 -1.71 -1.92 21.51
C PHE A 307 -2.39 -2.08 20.15
N VAL A 308 -3.72 -1.89 20.10
CA VAL A 308 -4.52 -2.05 18.88
C VAL A 308 -4.38 -0.88 17.88
N SER A 309 -4.11 0.33 18.37
CA SER A 309 -3.92 1.53 17.54
C SER A 309 -3.12 2.59 18.29
N TYR A 310 -2.46 3.50 17.56
CA TYR A 310 -1.76 4.65 18.17
C TYR A 310 -2.73 5.55 18.95
N SER A 311 -3.92 5.83 18.39
CA SER A 311 -4.93 6.64 19.07
C SER A 311 -5.36 6.04 20.42
N TYR A 312 -5.41 4.71 20.52
CA TYR A 312 -5.76 4.02 21.76
C TYR A 312 -4.59 4.00 22.73
N MET A 313 -3.37 3.78 22.24
CA MET A 313 -2.14 3.86 23.02
C MET A 313 -1.99 5.24 23.67
N ASP A 314 -2.11 6.31 22.88
CA ASP A 314 -2.01 7.70 23.37
C ASP A 314 -3.06 7.99 24.44
N GLY A 315 -4.31 7.57 24.22
CA GLY A 315 -5.39 7.70 25.18
C GLY A 315 -5.11 6.99 26.50
N ILE A 316 -4.68 5.73 26.45
CA ILE A 316 -4.35 4.95 27.66
C ILE A 316 -3.15 5.54 28.39
N VAL A 317 -2.07 5.88 27.68
CA VAL A 317 -0.85 6.40 28.29
C VAL A 317 -1.13 7.71 29.02
N ASN A 318 -1.95 8.58 28.43
CA ASN A 318 -2.41 9.81 29.09
C ASN A 318 -3.21 9.51 30.36
N SER A 319 -4.18 8.59 30.29
CA SER A 319 -4.94 8.17 31.48
C SER A 319 -4.07 7.51 32.56
N TRP A 320 -3.07 6.72 32.20
CA TRP A 320 -2.13 6.11 33.15
C TRP A 320 -1.20 7.13 33.79
N ASN A 321 -0.84 8.20 33.06
CA ASN A 321 -0.09 9.31 33.62
C ASN A 321 -0.94 10.10 34.62
N GLU A 322 -2.21 10.38 34.29
CA GLU A 322 -3.15 11.05 35.20
C GLU A 322 -3.43 10.24 36.48
N MET A 323 -3.52 8.90 36.36
CA MET A 323 -3.71 8.00 37.50
C MET A 323 -2.43 7.72 38.31
N GLY A 324 -1.27 8.18 37.85
CA GLY A 324 0.03 7.93 38.50
C GLY A 324 0.63 6.53 38.26
N ILE A 325 -0.08 5.63 37.57
CA ILE A 325 0.37 4.25 37.30
C ILE A 325 1.68 4.23 36.50
N LEU A 326 1.84 5.16 35.56
CA LEU A 326 3.05 5.23 34.75
C LEU A 326 4.30 5.55 35.59
N GLN A 327 4.15 6.37 36.64
CA GLN A 327 5.25 6.69 37.55
C GLN A 327 5.67 5.47 38.34
N ASP A 328 4.72 4.65 38.80
CA ASP A 328 4.98 3.39 39.50
C ASP A 328 5.71 2.40 38.58
N VAL A 329 5.30 2.29 37.31
CA VAL A 329 6.00 1.47 36.31
C VAL A 329 7.44 1.96 36.10
N MET A 330 7.63 3.28 36.00
CA MET A 330 8.95 3.90 35.81
C MET A 330 9.91 3.71 36.98
N GLN A 331 9.42 3.45 38.19
CA GLN A 331 10.25 3.09 39.34
C GLN A 331 10.92 1.71 39.14
N HIS A 332 10.25 0.80 38.44
CA HIS A 332 10.76 -0.55 38.18
C HIS A 332 11.55 -0.64 36.86
N LYS A 333 11.02 -0.08 35.75
CA LYS A 333 11.60 -0.21 34.41
C LYS A 333 11.47 1.06 33.59
N LEU A 334 12.40 1.28 32.65
CA LEU A 334 12.31 2.40 31.72
C LEU A 334 11.21 2.15 30.68
N VAL A 335 10.41 3.17 30.37
CA VAL A 335 9.34 3.08 29.37
C VAL A 335 9.78 3.75 28.07
N PHE A 336 9.65 3.03 26.95
CA PHE A 336 9.88 3.53 25.60
C PHE A 336 8.59 3.39 24.79
N ILE A 337 8.25 4.41 24.01
CA ILE A 337 7.00 4.48 23.25
C ILE A 337 7.35 4.57 21.76
N GLU A 338 6.72 3.72 20.95
CA GLU A 338 6.79 3.77 19.50
C GLU A 338 6.03 4.99 18.96
N THR A 339 6.68 5.80 18.12
CA THR A 339 6.04 6.94 17.45
C THR A 339 5.87 6.66 15.96
N GLN A 340 5.16 7.53 15.24
CA GLN A 340 4.99 7.38 13.78
C GLN A 340 6.27 7.73 13.01
N ASP A 341 7.23 8.41 13.65
CA ASP A 341 8.50 8.73 13.04
C ASP A 341 9.47 7.54 13.16
N VAL A 342 10.04 7.14 12.02
CA VAL A 342 10.97 6.02 11.95
C VAL A 342 12.28 6.35 12.65
N VAL A 343 12.74 7.61 12.60
CA VAL A 343 13.99 8.01 13.26
C VAL A 343 13.85 7.87 14.77
N GLU A 344 12.78 8.42 15.36
CA GLU A 344 12.49 8.28 16.79
C GLU A 344 12.30 6.82 17.20
N THR A 345 11.57 6.04 16.40
CA THR A 345 11.33 4.62 16.69
C THR A 345 12.63 3.81 16.69
N THR A 346 13.54 4.06 15.75
CA THR A 346 14.85 3.39 15.74
C THR A 346 15.68 3.74 16.98
N LEU A 347 15.66 5.02 17.39
CA LEU A 347 16.36 5.46 18.59
C LEU A 347 15.73 4.89 19.88
N ALA A 348 14.40 4.80 19.94
CA ALA A 348 13.69 4.17 21.05
C ALA A 348 14.00 2.67 21.16
N LEU A 349 14.07 1.95 20.04
CA LEU A 349 14.44 0.53 19.99
C LEU A 349 15.89 0.29 20.42
N ASP A 350 16.83 1.11 19.97
CA ASP A 350 18.23 1.00 20.37
C ASP A 350 18.41 1.30 21.86
N ASN A 351 17.70 2.29 22.39
CA ASN A 351 17.72 2.58 23.82
C ASN A 351 17.04 1.48 24.65
N TYR A 352 15.96 0.88 24.15
CA TYR A 352 15.31 -0.28 24.77
C TYR A 352 16.28 -1.47 24.91
N ARG A 353 17.03 -1.78 23.84
CA ARG A 353 18.06 -2.83 23.87
C ARG A 353 19.14 -2.54 24.91
N ARG A 354 19.70 -1.33 24.88
CA ARG A 354 20.72 -0.91 25.86
C ARG A 354 20.20 -0.97 27.29
N ALA A 355 18.96 -0.59 27.54
CA ALA A 355 18.35 -0.64 28.87
C ALA A 355 18.19 -2.09 29.39
N CYS A 356 17.86 -3.03 28.49
CA CYS A 356 17.83 -4.46 28.81
C CYS A 356 19.24 -5.00 29.07
N ASP A 357 20.22 -4.67 28.22
CA ASP A 357 21.60 -5.16 28.35
C ASP A 357 22.31 -4.62 29.61
N CYS A 358 21.97 -3.39 30.04
CA CYS A 358 22.48 -2.79 31.27
C CYS A 358 21.82 -3.35 32.55
N GLY A 359 20.88 -4.29 32.45
CA GLY A 359 20.21 -4.92 33.59
C GLY A 359 19.21 -4.04 34.33
N ARG A 360 18.87 -2.86 33.80
CA ARG A 360 17.81 -1.99 34.36
C ARG A 360 16.42 -2.47 33.94
N GLY A 361 16.32 -3.09 32.78
CA GLY A 361 15.07 -3.54 32.20
C GLY A 361 14.23 -2.40 31.62
N ALA A 362 13.39 -2.75 30.65
CA ALA A 362 12.60 -1.78 29.92
C ALA A 362 11.25 -2.33 29.47
N VAL A 363 10.30 -1.43 29.26
CA VAL A 363 8.98 -1.68 28.71
C VAL A 363 8.89 -0.95 27.37
N PHE A 364 8.57 -1.67 26.31
CA PHE A 364 8.37 -1.11 24.97
C PHE A 364 6.89 -1.12 24.62
N PHE A 365 6.29 0.06 24.47
CA PHE A 365 4.92 0.23 23.98
C PHE A 365 4.95 0.35 22.46
N SER A 366 4.24 -0.56 21.80
CA SER A 366 4.20 -0.69 20.36
C SER A 366 2.78 -0.95 19.88
N VAL A 367 2.54 -0.81 18.58
CA VAL A 367 1.21 -1.04 18.00
C VAL A 367 1.22 -2.31 17.16
N ALA A 368 0.40 -3.30 17.56
CA ALA A 368 0.13 -4.47 16.72
C ALA A 368 -0.87 -4.08 15.62
N ARG A 369 -0.35 -3.71 14.46
CA ARG A 369 -1.15 -3.66 13.24
C ARG A 369 -1.36 -5.09 12.75
N TYR A 370 -2.56 -5.65 12.98
CA TYR A 370 -3.00 -6.83 12.24
C TYR A 370 -3.11 -6.44 10.76
N PHE A 371 -2.20 -6.98 9.94
CA PHE A 371 -2.16 -6.78 8.48
C PHE A 371 -3.16 -7.64 7.73
#